data_AF-A0A8I1I3M0-F1
#
_entry.id   AF-A0A8I1I3M0-F1
#
_cell.length_a   1.000
_cell.length_b   1.000
_cell.length_c   1.000
_cell.angle_alpha   90.00
_cell.angle_beta   90.00
_cell.angle_gamma   90.00
#
_symmetry.space_group_name_H-M   'P 1'
#
loop_
_entity.id
_entity.type
_entity.pdbx_description
1 polymer ?
#
loop_
_entity_poly.entity_id
_entity_poly.type
_entity_poly.pdbx_seq_one_letter_code
_entity_poly.pdbx_strand_id
1 'polypeptide(L)'
;MEKQKDMVDSFQRDSGEFLANLTATLDELDRDLNEAQEMDSICTDEWCVAIERNIDDLHNEIYMISEPRFSDASDSQKIRDLRNRLHDLYGEV
;
A
#
# COMPACT_ATOMS: atom_id res chain seq x y z
N MET A 1 2.50 9.53 37.76
CA MET A 1 1.94 8.27 37.26
C MET A 1 0.81 8.52 36.27
N GLU A 2 -0.19 9.36 36.58
CA GLU A 2 -1.33 9.66 35.68
C GLU A 2 -0.89 10.23 34.32
N LYS A 3 -0.09 11.30 34.29
CA LYS A 3 0.47 11.86 33.04
C LYS A 3 1.32 10.89 32.20
N GLN A 4 1.95 9.90 32.83
CA GLN A 4 2.71 8.88 32.11
C GLN A 4 1.78 7.84 31.47
N LYS A 5 0.69 7.50 32.17
CA LYS A 5 -0.35 6.62 31.63
C LYS A 5 -1.04 7.29 30.44
N ASP A 6 -1.44 8.55 30.57
CA ASP A 6 -2.10 9.29 29.48
C ASP A 6 -1.25 9.39 28.21
N MET A 7 0.07 9.56 28.37
CA MET A 7 1.03 9.61 27.26
C MET A 7 1.20 8.25 26.58
N VAL A 8 1.21 7.16 27.36
CA VAL A 8 1.27 5.80 26.80
C VAL A 8 -0.03 5.47 26.08
N ASP A 9 -1.18 5.80 26.68
CA ASP A 9 -2.50 5.56 26.10
C ASP A 9 -2.69 6.35 24.79
N SER A 10 -2.23 7.62 24.73
CA SER A 10 -2.27 8.41 23.49
C SER A 10 -1.38 7.82 22.41
N PHE A 11 -0.15 7.44 22.76
CA PHE A 11 0.78 6.82 21.81
C PHE A 11 0.23 5.49 21.25
N GLN A 12 -0.36 4.66 22.11
CA GLN A 12 -0.98 3.40 21.71
C GLN A 12 -2.18 3.60 20.79
N ARG A 13 -3.03 4.59 21.08
CA ARG A 13 -4.18 4.91 20.24
C ARG A 13 -3.77 5.46 18.89
N ASP A 14 -2.86 6.44 18.87
CA ASP A 14 -2.37 7.06 17.63
C ASP A 14 -1.61 6.03 16.78
N SER A 15 -0.86 5.11 17.42
CA SER A 15 -0.26 3.96 16.76
C SER A 15 -1.29 3.00 16.18
N GLY A 16 -2.37 2.71 16.92
CA GLY A 16 -3.43 1.82 16.46
C GLY A 16 -4.20 2.39 15.26
N GLU A 17 -4.50 3.68 15.28
CA GLU A 17 -5.13 4.39 14.17
C GLU A 17 -4.21 4.43 12.95
N PHE A 18 -2.91 4.70 13.15
CA PHE A 18 -1.94 4.66 12.07
C PHE A 18 -1.88 3.28 11.40
N LEU A 19 -1.81 2.19 12.18
CA LEU A 19 -1.77 0.82 11.65
C LEU A 19 -3.08 0.43 10.94
N ALA A 20 -4.22 0.86 11.46
CA ALA A 20 -5.52 0.64 10.81
C ALA A 20 -5.59 1.36 9.45
N ASN A 21 -5.13 2.61 9.39
CA ASN A 21 -5.09 3.38 8.15
C ASN A 21 -4.10 2.76 7.15
N LEU A 22 -2.91 2.36 7.63
CA LEU A 22 -1.94 1.63 6.82
C LEU A 22 -2.56 0.36 6.23
N THR A 23 -3.24 -0.44 7.04
CA THR A 23 -3.92 -1.66 6.58
C THR A 23 -4.96 -1.36 5.50
N ALA A 24 -5.80 -0.34 5.71
CA ALA A 24 -6.81 0.06 4.72
C ALA A 24 -6.16 0.49 3.40
N THR A 25 -5.11 1.31 3.46
CA THR A 25 -4.34 1.71 2.25
C THR A 25 -3.73 0.50 1.54
N LEU A 26 -3.18 -0.48 2.28
CA LEU A 26 -2.66 -1.70 1.67
C LEU A 26 -3.76 -2.50 0.96
N ASP A 27 -4.95 -2.59 1.55
CA ASP A 27 -6.09 -3.31 0.98
C ASP A 27 -6.70 -2.57 -0.25
N GLU A 28 -6.61 -1.23 -0.29
CA GLU A 28 -6.97 -0.40 -1.46
C GLU A 28 -5.98 -0.59 -2.60
N LEU A 29 -4.67 -0.49 -2.31
CA LEU A 29 -3.61 -0.73 -3.30
C LEU A 29 -3.68 -2.15 -3.89
N ASP A 30 -4.01 -3.14 -3.06
CA ASP A 30 -4.21 -4.53 -3.54
C ASP A 30 -5.35 -4.62 -4.55
N ARG A 31 -6.45 -3.91 -4.31
CA ARG A 31 -7.59 -3.85 -5.23
C ARG A 31 -7.21 -3.17 -6.54
N ASP A 32 -6.55 -2.02 -6.47
CA ASP A 32 -6.14 -1.26 -7.66
C ASP A 32 -5.19 -2.07 -8.55
N LEU A 33 -4.26 -2.83 -7.94
CA LEU A 33 -3.38 -3.76 -8.67
C LEU A 33 -4.15 -4.91 -9.33
N ASN A 34 -5.17 -5.47 -8.66
CA ASN A 34 -6.03 -6.51 -9.27
C ASN A 34 -6.84 -5.95 -10.44
N GLU A 35 -7.42 -4.74 -10.28
CA GLU A 35 -8.19 -4.08 -11.33
C GLU A 35 -7.30 -3.78 -12.55
N ALA A 36 -6.08 -3.28 -12.33
CA ALA A 36 -5.12 -3.03 -13.41
C ALA A 36 -4.77 -4.31 -14.18
N GLN A 37 -4.65 -5.46 -13.50
CA GLN A 37 -4.35 -6.75 -14.13
C GLN A 37 -5.50 -7.25 -15.03
N GLU A 38 -6.76 -6.98 -14.66
CA GLU A 38 -7.93 -7.42 -15.43
C GLU A 38 -8.14 -6.60 -16.73
N MET A 39 -7.37 -5.54 -16.96
CA MET A 39 -7.54 -4.63 -18.12
C MET A 39 -6.94 -5.15 -19.45
N ASP A 40 -6.40 -6.37 -19.47
CA ASP A 40 -5.61 -7.02 -20.55
C ASP A 40 -6.33 -7.24 -21.91
N SER A 41 -7.52 -6.66 -22.15
CA SER A 41 -8.30 -6.93 -23.37
C SER A 41 -8.70 -5.72 -24.22
N ILE A 42 -8.46 -4.48 -23.75
CA ILE A 42 -8.87 -3.27 -24.49
C ILE A 42 -7.79 -2.19 -24.35
N CYS A 43 -6.58 -2.44 -24.88
CA CYS A 43 -5.64 -1.34 -25.07
C CYS A 43 -5.86 -0.68 -26.44
N THR A 44 -6.35 0.55 -26.44
CA THR A 44 -5.96 1.53 -27.46
C THR A 44 -4.78 2.34 -26.92
N ASP A 45 -3.96 2.96 -27.78
CA ASP A 45 -2.70 3.63 -27.38
C ASP A 45 -2.85 4.58 -26.17
N GLU A 46 -3.99 5.27 -26.04
CA GLU A 46 -4.28 6.18 -24.92
C GLU A 46 -4.55 5.43 -23.60
N TRP A 47 -5.14 4.24 -23.66
CA TRP A 47 -5.43 3.40 -22.49
C TRP A 47 -4.17 2.75 -21.93
N CYS A 48 -3.26 2.25 -22.77
CA CYS A 48 -1.97 1.74 -22.29
C CYS A 48 -1.18 2.82 -21.55
N VAL A 49 -1.08 4.04 -22.10
CA VAL A 49 -0.38 5.16 -21.45
C VAL A 49 -1.03 5.56 -20.12
N ALA A 50 -2.37 5.46 -20.02
CA ALA A 50 -3.06 5.73 -18.77
C ALA A 50 -2.78 4.65 -17.70
N ILE A 51 -2.75 3.38 -18.11
CA ILE A 51 -2.42 2.26 -17.22
C ILE A 51 -0.97 2.36 -16.75
N GLU A 52 -0.01 2.60 -17.65
CA GLU A 52 1.41 2.81 -17.30
C GLU A 52 1.57 3.92 -16.25
N ARG A 53 0.88 5.05 -16.43
CA ARG A 53 0.88 6.14 -15.43
C ARG A 53 0.32 5.71 -14.08
N ASN A 54 -0.79 4.97 -14.07
CA ASN A 54 -1.36 4.48 -12.82
C ASN A 54 -0.40 3.52 -12.11
N ILE A 55 0.28 2.63 -12.85
CA ILE A 55 1.28 1.71 -12.29
C ILE A 55 2.47 2.50 -11.71
N ASP A 56 2.93 3.55 -12.38
CA ASP A 56 3.98 4.45 -11.86
C ASP A 56 3.55 5.21 -10.59
N ASP A 57 2.29 5.65 -10.51
CA ASP A 57 1.75 6.29 -9.31
C ASP A 57 1.67 5.29 -8.15
N LEU A 58 1.18 4.07 -8.39
CA LEU A 58 1.17 2.97 -7.42
C LEU A 58 2.59 2.63 -6.94
N HIS A 59 3.59 2.67 -7.83
CA HIS A 59 4.99 2.52 -7.45
C HIS A 59 5.42 3.58 -6.43
N ASN A 60 5.16 4.84 -6.73
CA ASN A 60 5.53 5.93 -5.82
C ASN A 60 4.86 5.78 -4.46
N GLU A 61 3.57 5.44 -4.43
CA GLU A 61 2.83 5.26 -3.18
C GLU A 61 3.40 4.10 -2.34
N ILE A 62 3.57 2.91 -2.93
CA ILE A 62 4.08 1.72 -2.23
C ILE A 62 5.49 1.92 -1.67
N TYR A 63 6.37 2.61 -2.42
CA TYR A 63 7.75 2.84 -1.99
C TYR A 63 7.90 4.02 -1.01
N MET A 64 6.91 4.92 -0.92
CA MET A 64 6.87 5.97 0.11
C MET A 64 6.36 5.50 1.47
N ILE A 65 5.78 4.29 1.57
CA ILE A 65 5.30 3.72 2.83
C ILE A 65 6.45 3.62 3.83
N SER A 66 6.38 4.46 4.87
CA SER A 66 7.30 4.46 5.99
C SER A 66 6.79 3.51 7.07
N GLU A 67 7.44 2.36 7.20
CA GLU A 67 7.04 1.36 8.18
C GLU A 67 7.44 1.78 9.62
N PRO A 68 6.50 1.83 10.58
CA PRO A 68 6.83 2.08 11.98
C PRO A 68 7.68 0.95 12.56
N ARG A 69 8.61 1.26 13.47
CA ARG A 69 9.42 0.22 14.15
C ARG A 69 8.62 -0.76 15.02
N PHE A 70 7.36 -0.44 15.27
CA PHE A 70 6.43 -1.18 16.12
C PHE A 70 5.28 -1.80 15.31
N SER A 71 5.37 -1.80 13.97
CA SER A 71 4.47 -2.58 13.13
C SER A 71 4.59 -4.07 13.48
N ASP A 72 3.48 -4.79 13.26
CA ASP A 72 3.53 -6.24 13.30
C ASP A 72 4.17 -6.79 12.02
N ALA A 73 4.75 -8.00 12.11
CA ALA A 73 5.40 -8.66 10.98
C ALA A 73 4.43 -8.92 9.81
N SER A 74 3.11 -8.97 10.09
CA SER A 74 2.06 -9.13 9.10
C SER A 74 1.96 -7.94 8.13
N ASP A 75 2.00 -6.70 8.64
CA ASP A 75 1.99 -5.49 7.82
C ASP A 75 3.27 -5.38 6.99
N SER A 76 4.43 -5.72 7.57
CA SER A 76 5.69 -5.77 6.83
C SER A 76 5.62 -6.76 5.66
N GLN A 77 4.91 -7.89 5.87
CA GLN A 77 4.76 -8.92 4.85
C GLN A 77 3.83 -8.44 3.73
N LYS A 78 2.70 -7.82 4.05
CA LYS A 78 1.79 -7.22 3.05
C LYS A 78 2.52 -6.22 2.15
N ILE A 79 3.34 -5.33 2.71
CA ILE A 79 4.14 -4.37 1.93
C ILE A 79 5.09 -5.08 0.96
N ARG A 80 5.74 -6.16 1.41
CA ARG A 80 6.61 -6.97 0.54
C ARG A 80 5.83 -7.62 -0.59
N ASP A 81 4.66 -8.16 -0.30
CA ASP A 81 3.81 -8.84 -1.28
C ASP A 81 3.30 -7.85 -2.34
N LEU A 82 2.86 -6.64 -1.95
CA LEU A 82 2.48 -5.58 -2.88
C LEU A 82 3.63 -5.17 -3.81
N ARG A 83 4.85 -5.02 -3.28
CA ARG A 83 6.03 -4.69 -4.09
C ARG A 83 6.33 -5.78 -5.12
N ASN A 84 6.21 -7.04 -4.74
CA ASN A 84 6.42 -8.17 -5.66
C ASN A 84 5.34 -8.18 -6.76
N ARG A 85 4.06 -8.01 -6.39
CA ARG A 85 2.96 -7.95 -7.36
C ARG A 85 3.08 -6.79 -8.34
N LEU A 86 3.47 -5.61 -7.88
CA LEU A 86 3.74 -4.46 -8.74
C LEU A 86 4.88 -4.75 -9.71
N HIS A 87 5.94 -5.40 -9.24
CA HIS A 87 7.05 -5.82 -10.11
C HIS A 87 6.57 -6.84 -11.17
N ASP A 88 5.70 -7.77 -10.80
CA ASP A 88 5.13 -8.74 -11.74
C ASP A 88 4.27 -8.04 -12.81
N LEU A 89 3.47 -7.03 -12.42
CA LEU A 89 2.69 -6.20 -13.35
C LEU A 89 3.57 -5.46 -14.37
N TYR A 90 4.69 -4.87 -13.95
CA TYR A 90 5.67 -4.29 -14.90
C TYR A 90 6.27 -5.31 -15.87
N GLY A 91 6.21 -6.61 -15.57
CA GLY A 91 6.62 -7.67 -16.48
C GLY A 91 5.54 -8.12 -17.45
N GLU A 92 4.27 -7.77 -17.19
CA GLU A 92 3.09 -8.12 -18.00
C GLU A 92 2.69 -6.99 -18.96
N VAL A 93 3.09 -5.74 -18.69
CA VAL A 93 2.84 -4.53 -19.53
C VAL A 93 3.91 -4.34 -20.60
#